data_AF-A0A6B0QW33-F1
#
_entry.id   AF-A0A6B0QW33-F1
#
_cell.length_a   1.000
_cell.length_b   1.000
_cell.length_c   1.000
_cell.angle_alpha   90.00
_cell.angle_beta   90.00
_cell.angle_gamma   90.00
#
_symmetry.space_group_name_H-M   'P 1'
#
loop_
_entity.id
_entity.type
_entity.pdbx_description
1 polymer ?
#
loop_
_entity_poly.entity_id
_entity_poly.type
_entity_poly.pdbx_seq_one_letter_code
_entity_poly.pdbx_strand_id
1 'polypeptide(L)'
;MSVSNSAGEKPHKKARTSPYPGSQVERSQVSNEKVSWLAEWPEYKLVKYTSVSQIAEYHIQSLCVPSKVVSYADVVCLPTYTYKPLSF
;
A
#
# COMPACT_ATOMS: atom_id res chain seq x y z
N MET A 1 31.06 -10.23 -1.45
CA MET A 1 30.19 -9.41 -0.58
C MET A 1 29.54 -10.37 0.40
N SER A 2 30.09 -10.47 1.62
CA SER A 2 29.59 -11.41 2.63
C SER A 2 28.34 -10.82 3.26
N VAL A 3 27.18 -11.41 2.96
CA VAL A 3 25.92 -11.06 3.63
C VAL A 3 26.09 -11.44 5.09
N SER A 4 26.21 -10.44 5.95
CA SER A 4 26.25 -10.62 7.40
C SER A 4 24.96 -11.31 7.83
N ASN A 5 25.09 -12.55 8.28
CA ASN A 5 24.00 -13.33 8.87
C ASN A 5 23.47 -12.53 10.08
N SER A 6 22.28 -11.93 9.96
CA SER A 6 21.57 -11.28 11.07
C SER A 6 20.95 -12.31 12.01
N ALA A 7 21.76 -13.28 12.45
CA ALA A 7 21.38 -14.38 13.34
C ALA A 7 20.85 -13.91 14.72
N GLY A 8 20.82 -12.59 14.99
CA GLY A 8 20.28 -11.98 16.20
C GLY A 8 19.04 -11.10 16.02
N GLU A 9 18.59 -10.80 14.80
CA GLU A 9 17.41 -9.95 14.61
C GLU A 9 16.12 -10.76 14.79
N LYS A 10 15.44 -10.50 15.91
CA LYS A 10 14.14 -11.12 16.19
C LYS A 10 13.13 -10.64 15.15
N PRO A 11 12.48 -11.54 14.40
CA PRO A 11 11.55 -11.13 13.36
C PRO A 11 10.37 -10.37 13.95
N HIS A 12 9.83 -9.39 13.22
CA HIS A 12 8.75 -8.52 13.66
C HIS A 12 7.46 -9.32 13.91
N LYS A 13 7.22 -9.74 15.16
CA LYS A 13 6.08 -10.63 15.50
C LYS A 13 4.73 -9.91 15.42
N LYS A 14 4.61 -8.72 16.01
CA LYS A 14 3.36 -7.94 16.04
C LYS A 14 2.86 -7.52 14.65
N ALA A 15 3.77 -7.21 13.72
CA ALA A 15 3.39 -6.81 12.36
C ALA A 15 2.79 -7.97 11.53
N ARG A 16 2.97 -9.22 11.96
CA ARG A 16 2.44 -10.42 11.29
C ARG A 16 1.23 -11.04 11.98
N THR A 17 0.73 -10.44 13.07
CA THR A 17 -0.47 -10.95 13.74
C THR A 17 -1.74 -10.59 12.97
N SER A 18 -2.69 -11.50 13.00
CA SER A 18 -4.06 -11.29 12.53
C SER A 18 -5.02 -11.02 13.70
N PRO A 19 -6.18 -10.39 13.42
CA PRO A 19 -6.50 -9.71 12.16
C PRO A 19 -5.72 -8.39 12.00
N TYR A 20 -5.80 -7.74 10.83
CA TYR A 20 -5.41 -6.34 10.73
C TYR A 20 -6.21 -5.52 11.78
N PRO A 21 -5.56 -4.61 12.53
CA PRO A 21 -6.24 -3.83 13.56
C PRO A 21 -7.49 -3.12 13.02
N GLY A 22 -8.60 -3.21 13.75
CA GLY A 22 -9.88 -2.59 13.36
C GLY A 22 -10.60 -3.28 12.20
N SER A 23 -10.24 -4.52 11.86
CA SER A 23 -10.85 -5.28 10.77
C SER A 23 -11.03 -6.76 11.12
N GLN A 24 -11.70 -7.51 10.23
CA GLN A 24 -11.75 -8.98 10.25
C GLN A 24 -10.78 -9.59 9.21
N VAL A 25 -9.90 -8.79 8.62
CA VAL A 25 -9.02 -9.23 7.53
C VAL A 25 -7.82 -9.96 8.08
N GLU A 26 -7.69 -11.22 7.68
CA GLU A 26 -6.57 -12.09 8.03
C GLU A 26 -5.33 -11.80 7.16
N ARG A 27 -4.14 -11.86 7.75
CA ARG A 27 -2.88 -11.78 7.03
C ARG A 27 -2.49 -13.15 6.49
N SER A 28 -1.76 -13.16 5.38
CA SER A 28 -1.03 -14.36 4.95
C SER A 28 0.01 -14.73 6.00
N GLN A 29 0.06 -15.99 6.40
CA GLN A 29 1.06 -16.49 7.34
C GLN A 29 2.46 -16.42 6.73
N VAL A 30 3.43 -15.92 7.50
CA VAL A 30 4.83 -15.77 7.10
C VAL A 30 5.68 -16.50 8.13
N SER A 31 6.36 -17.57 7.75
CA SER A 31 7.30 -18.29 8.63
C SER A 31 8.51 -17.41 8.94
N ASN A 32 9.19 -17.64 10.07
CA ASN A 32 10.32 -16.79 10.49
C ASN A 32 11.49 -16.80 9.50
N GLU A 33 11.71 -17.90 8.80
CA GLU A 33 12.77 -18.07 7.81
C GLU A 33 12.54 -17.24 6.54
N LYS A 34 11.28 -16.89 6.27
CA LYS A 34 10.85 -16.16 5.07
C LYS A 34 10.48 -14.70 5.34
N VAL A 35 10.85 -14.17 6.50
CA VAL A 35 10.62 -12.75 6.86
C VAL A 35 11.59 -11.83 6.12
N SER A 36 12.80 -12.31 5.82
CA SER A 36 13.80 -11.55 5.08
C SER A 36 13.38 -11.38 3.63
N TRP A 37 13.49 -10.18 3.09
CA TRP A 37 13.28 -9.90 1.67
C TRP A 37 14.28 -10.61 0.75
N LEU A 38 15.43 -11.04 1.28
CA LEU A 38 16.42 -11.82 0.55
C LEU A 38 16.04 -13.31 0.45
N ALA A 39 15.06 -13.77 1.23
CA ALA A 39 14.60 -15.14 1.16
C ALA A 39 13.70 -15.31 -0.08
N GLU A 40 14.11 -16.20 -0.99
CA GLU A 40 13.31 -16.55 -2.15
C GLU A 40 11.98 -17.19 -1.74
N TRP A 41 10.87 -16.65 -2.22
CA TRP A 41 9.54 -17.17 -1.94
C TRP A 41 8.51 -16.86 -3.05
N PRO A 42 8.60 -17.55 -4.19
CA PRO A 42 7.75 -17.27 -5.36
C PRO A 42 6.26 -17.56 -5.12
N GLU A 43 5.93 -18.45 -4.17
CA GLU A 43 4.54 -18.78 -3.83
C GLU A 43 3.91 -17.82 -2.81
N TYR A 44 4.61 -16.74 -2.40
CA TYR A 44 4.07 -15.81 -1.42
C TYR A 44 2.88 -15.03 -1.97
N LYS A 45 1.68 -15.36 -1.48
CA LYS A 45 0.43 -14.70 -1.85
C LYS A 45 -0.02 -13.74 -0.75
N LEU A 46 0.07 -12.44 -1.02
CA LEU A 46 -0.37 -11.38 -0.11
C LEU A 46 -1.88 -11.18 -0.16
N VAL A 47 -2.51 -11.02 1.00
CA VAL A 47 -3.87 -10.47 1.10
C VAL A 47 -3.81 -8.97 0.81
N LYS A 48 -4.45 -8.53 -0.27
CA LYS A 48 -4.57 -7.11 -0.62
C LYS A 48 -5.62 -6.45 0.26
N TYR A 49 -5.21 -5.49 1.08
CA TYR A 49 -6.10 -4.77 1.99
C TYR A 49 -5.65 -3.33 2.18
N THR A 50 -6.60 -2.41 2.08
CA THR A 50 -6.48 -0.99 2.44
C THR A 50 -7.73 -0.62 3.23
N SER A 51 -7.57 0.10 4.35
CA SER A 51 -8.71 0.50 5.17
C SER A 51 -9.63 1.49 4.43
N VAL A 52 -10.93 1.43 4.71
CA VAL A 52 -11.92 2.30 4.03
C VAL A 52 -11.68 3.78 4.35
N SER A 53 -11.24 4.11 5.56
CA SER A 53 -10.88 5.49 5.95
C SER A 53 -9.73 6.04 5.10
N GLN A 54 -8.70 5.23 4.82
CA GLN A 54 -7.62 5.61 3.91
C GLN A 54 -8.13 5.75 2.47
N ILE A 55 -9.00 4.84 2.00
CA ILE A 55 -9.60 4.92 0.66
C ILE A 55 -10.44 6.21 0.50
N ALA A 56 -11.18 6.61 1.52
CA ALA A 56 -12.00 7.83 1.50
C ALA A 56 -11.15 9.12 1.44
N GLU A 57 -9.95 9.13 2.00
CA GLU A 57 -8.99 10.24 1.81
C GLU A 57 -8.51 10.34 0.36
N TYR A 58 -8.51 9.24 -0.40
CA TYR A 58 -8.26 9.24 -1.85
C TYR A 58 -9.50 9.61 -2.67
N HIS A 59 -10.59 10.11 -2.07
CA HIS A 59 -11.78 10.54 -2.81
C HIS A 59 -11.49 11.83 -3.61
N ILE A 60 -10.86 11.61 -4.76
CA ILE A 60 -10.90 12.32 -6.03
C ILE A 60 -11.37 13.77 -5.90
N GLN A 61 -10.44 14.67 -5.59
CA GLN A 61 -10.56 16.03 -6.10
C GLN A 61 -10.40 15.94 -7.62
N SER A 62 -11.52 15.70 -8.33
CA SER A 62 -11.61 15.93 -9.77
C SER A 62 -11.47 17.43 -10.00
N LEU A 63 -10.24 17.93 -10.00
CA LEU A 63 -9.95 19.30 -10.43
C LEU A 63 -10.22 19.36 -11.93
N CYS A 64 -11.45 19.69 -12.31
CA CYS A 64 -11.73 20.20 -13.64
C CYS A 64 -10.99 21.54 -13.78
N VAL A 65 -9.77 21.50 -14.30
CA VAL A 65 -9.07 22.73 -14.67
C VAL A 65 -9.73 23.26 -15.94
N PRO A 66 -10.18 24.53 -15.98
CA PRO A 66 -10.72 25.09 -17.20
C PRO A 66 -9.58 25.22 -18.22
N SER A 67 -9.58 24.36 -19.24
CA SER A 67 -8.69 24.50 -20.38
C SER A 67 -8.99 25.82 -21.09
N LYS A 68 -8.08 26.80 -20.99
CA LYS A 68 -8.04 27.96 -21.88
C LYS A 68 -7.50 27.57 -23.25
N VAL A 69 -8.12 26.61 -23.93
CA VAL A 69 -7.94 26.44 -25.39
C VAL A 69 -9.27 26.02 -25.97
N VAL A 70 -9.87 26.95 -26.70
CA VAL A 70 -11.16 26.81 -27.39
C VAL A 70 -10.99 25.86 -28.58
N SER A 71 -11.75 24.75 -28.60
CA SER A 71 -12.62 24.38 -29.72
C SER A 71 -13.10 22.91 -29.56
N TYR A 72 -14.42 22.78 -29.43
CA TYR A 72 -15.25 21.58 -29.62
C TYR A 72 -14.95 20.32 -28.79
N ALA A 73 -15.90 20.04 -27.88
CA ALA A 73 -16.31 18.73 -27.37
C ALA A 73 -15.19 17.71 -27.11
N ASP A 74 -14.67 17.71 -25.88
CA ASP A 74 -14.48 16.50 -25.05
C ASP A 74 -13.77 16.90 -23.74
N VAL A 75 -14.50 16.88 -22.62
CA VAL A 75 -13.91 17.08 -21.28
C VAL A 75 -13.19 15.79 -20.91
N VAL A 76 -11.89 15.70 -21.20
CA VAL A 76 -11.07 14.57 -20.76
C VAL A 76 -10.64 14.82 -19.31
N CYS A 77 -11.41 14.30 -18.35
CA CYS A 77 -10.99 14.22 -16.95
C CYS A 77 -9.97 13.09 -16.78
N LEU A 78 -8.68 13.40 -16.88
CA LEU A 78 -7.63 12.46 -16.49
C LEU A 78 -7.47 12.46 -14.96
N PRO A 79 -7.59 11.31 -14.26
CA PRO A 79 -7.40 11.25 -12.82
C PRO A 79 -5.94 11.53 -12.46
N THR A 80 -5.68 12.68 -11.84
CA THR A 80 -4.36 12.99 -11.26
C THR A 80 -4.36 12.56 -9.80
N TYR A 81 -3.54 11.57 -9.46
CA TYR A 81 -3.32 11.12 -8.09
C TYR A 81 -2.42 12.13 -7.37
N THR A 82 -3.00 13.12 -6.68
CA THR A 82 -2.21 14.03 -5.83
C THR A 82 -2.28 13.60 -4.38
N TYR A 83 -1.12 13.36 -3.78
CA TYR A 83 -0.97 12.99 -2.38
C TYR A 83 -1.06 14.26 -1.53
N LYS A 84 -2.09 14.37 -0.68
CA LYS A 84 -2.14 15.39 0.38
C LYS A 84 -1.65 14.73 1.68
N PRO A 85 -0.44 15.05 2.17
CA PRO A 85 -0.02 14.57 3.48
C PRO A 85 -0.88 15.25 4.54
N LEU A 86 -1.52 14.45 5.40
CA LEU A 86 -2.14 14.93 6.63
C LEU A 86 -1.04 15.45 7.57
N SER A 87 -1.03 16.76 7.81
CA SER A 87 -0.28 17.37 8.90
C SER A 87 -0.92 16.98 10.23
N PHE A 88 -0.15 16.31 11.10
CA PHE A 88 -0.51 16.02 12.49
C PHE A 88 -0.51 17.28 13.36
#